data_AF-A0A7Y4Q9S0-F1
#
_entry.id   AF-A0A7Y4Q9S0-F1
#
_cell.length_a   1.000
_cell.length_b   1.000
_cell.length_c   1.000
_cell.angle_alpha   90.00
_cell.angle_beta   90.00
_cell.angle_gamma   90.00
#
_symmetry.space_group_name_H-M   'P 1'
#
loop_
_entity.id
_entity.type
_entity.pdbx_description
1 polymer ?
#
loop_
_entity_poly.entity_id
_entity_poly.type
_entity_poly.pdbx_seq_one_letter_code
_entity_poly.pdbx_strand_id
1 'polypeptide(L)'
;KALINKDSITIVSTVDKEYYVFDYPELSRRFNFKIDFQVIQSAMLGNLIMSKGPTDEINVEEKYNRLNQKQGSINIRNLINKESKKLELVELSETSTGNMIRLDYSDFQPVGDKLFPFKGVIELLYKTQKGVVNNTIVFEYSKAEVGDKELRFPFNIPKRYDRR
;
A
#
# COMPACT_ATOMS: atom_id res chain seq x y z
N LYS A 1 -14.66 -0.06 8.84
CA LYS A 1 -13.84 -1.29 9.06
C LYS A 1 -13.35 -1.79 7.72
N ALA A 2 -12.17 -2.42 7.63
CA ALA A 2 -11.70 -3.06 6.41
C ALA A 2 -11.24 -4.50 6.70
N LEU A 3 -11.48 -5.41 5.76
CA LEU A 3 -10.93 -6.78 5.74
C LEU A 3 -10.21 -6.97 4.41
N ILE A 4 -8.96 -7.40 4.47
CA ILE A 4 -8.11 -7.64 3.30
C ILE A 4 -7.82 -9.14 3.29
N ASN A 5 -8.36 -9.85 2.29
CA ASN A 5 -8.19 -11.29 2.10
C ASN A 5 -7.36 -11.56 0.84
N LYS A 6 -6.96 -12.81 0.63
CA LYS A 6 -6.17 -13.21 -0.55
C LYS A 6 -6.89 -12.96 -1.90
N ASP A 7 -8.20 -12.81 -1.88
CA ASP A 7 -9.05 -12.65 -3.07
C ASP A 7 -9.62 -11.23 -3.22
N SER A 8 -9.83 -10.50 -2.13
CA SER A 8 -10.60 -9.25 -2.14
C SER A 8 -10.32 -8.33 -0.95
N ILE A 9 -10.70 -7.07 -1.09
CA ILE A 9 -10.77 -6.08 -0.01
C ILE A 9 -12.23 -5.75 0.26
N THR A 10 -12.68 -5.94 1.49
CA THR A 10 -14.02 -5.55 1.94
C THR A 10 -13.93 -4.33 2.85
N ILE A 11 -14.61 -3.24 2.50
CA ILE A 11 -14.69 -2.02 3.31
C ILE A 11 -16.12 -1.86 3.79
N VAL A 12 -16.31 -1.69 5.10
CA VAL A 12 -17.62 -1.49 5.74
C VAL A 12 -17.69 -0.07 6.28
N SER A 13 -18.60 0.74 5.74
CA SER A 13 -19.00 2.02 6.31
C SER A 13 -20.09 1.79 7.35
N THR A 14 -19.76 2.00 8.63
CA THR A 14 -20.75 1.89 9.72
C THR A 14 -21.70 3.07 9.77
N VAL A 15 -21.30 4.22 9.23
CA VAL A 15 -22.11 5.44 9.18
C VAL A 15 -23.22 5.26 8.16
N ASP A 16 -22.86 4.86 6.95
CA ASP A 16 -23.80 4.71 5.84
C ASP A 16 -24.53 3.36 5.87
N LYS A 17 -24.06 2.43 6.72
CA LYS A 17 -24.51 1.02 6.78
C LYS A 17 -24.33 0.30 5.44
N GLU A 18 -23.25 0.60 4.76
CA GLU A 18 -22.91 0.02 3.46
C GLU A 18 -21.60 -0.78 3.54
N TYR A 19 -21.42 -1.69 2.61
CA TYR A 19 -20.13 -2.33 2.39
C TYR A 19 -19.78 -2.45 0.90
N TYR A 20 -18.49 -2.35 0.63
CA TYR A 20 -17.89 -2.38 -0.68
C TYR A 20 -16.95 -3.58 -0.74
N VAL A 21 -16.97 -4.33 -1.85
CA VAL A 21 -16.05 -5.44 -2.07
C VAL A 21 -15.30 -5.18 -3.37
N PHE A 22 -13.98 -5.01 -3.26
CA PHE A 22 -13.09 -4.75 -4.38
C PHE A 22 -12.28 -6.02 -4.67
N ASP A 23 -12.37 -6.51 -5.90
CA ASP A 23 -11.49 -7.59 -6.36
C ASP A 23 -10.16 -7.04 -6.90
N TYR A 24 -9.11 -7.82 -6.75
CA TYR A 24 -7.77 -7.45 -7.19
C TYR A 24 -7.64 -7.22 -8.71
N PRO A 25 -8.28 -8.02 -9.58
CA PRO A 25 -8.30 -7.74 -11.02
C PRO A 25 -8.87 -6.37 -11.40
N GLU A 26 -9.95 -5.92 -10.76
CA GLU A 26 -10.57 -4.61 -10.99
C GLU A 26 -9.63 -3.49 -10.57
N LEU A 27 -9.06 -3.58 -9.36
CA LEU A 27 -8.06 -2.63 -8.87
C LEU A 27 -6.87 -2.57 -9.84
N SER A 28 -6.41 -3.73 -10.31
CA SER A 28 -5.27 -3.79 -11.23
C SER A 28 -5.54 -3.10 -12.55
N ARG A 29 -6.74 -3.27 -13.12
CA ARG A 29 -7.16 -2.55 -14.35
C ARG A 29 -7.28 -1.06 -14.10
N ARG A 30 -7.85 -0.66 -12.97
CA ARG A 30 -8.09 0.75 -12.62
C ARG A 30 -6.79 1.55 -12.47
N PHE A 31 -5.77 0.93 -11.87
CA PHE A 31 -4.48 1.58 -11.61
C PHE A 31 -3.36 1.18 -12.58
N ASN A 32 -3.69 0.35 -13.58
CA ASN A 32 -2.73 -0.20 -14.56
C ASN A 32 -1.45 -0.77 -13.92
N PHE A 33 -1.61 -1.39 -12.75
CA PHE A 33 -0.55 -1.98 -11.95
C PHE A 33 -1.07 -3.29 -11.37
N LYS A 34 -0.25 -4.35 -11.31
CA LYS A 34 -0.70 -5.61 -10.72
C LYS A 34 -0.85 -5.43 -9.21
N ILE A 35 -2.08 -5.28 -8.74
CA ILE A 35 -2.42 -5.20 -7.33
C ILE A 35 -2.95 -6.57 -6.92
N ASP A 36 -2.29 -7.20 -5.95
CA ASP A 36 -2.75 -8.42 -5.31
C ASP A 36 -2.57 -8.31 -3.79
N PHE A 37 -2.95 -9.37 -3.06
CA PHE A 37 -2.83 -9.40 -1.61
C PHE A 37 -1.40 -9.16 -1.12
N GLN A 38 -0.38 -9.67 -1.82
CA GLN A 38 1.02 -9.49 -1.40
C GLN A 38 1.45 -8.04 -1.54
N VAL A 39 1.06 -7.37 -2.63
CA VAL A 39 1.31 -5.93 -2.82
C VAL A 39 0.70 -5.11 -1.68
N ILE A 40 -0.57 -5.37 -1.35
CA ILE A 40 -1.26 -4.64 -0.29
C ILE A 40 -0.63 -4.92 1.07
N GLN A 41 -0.31 -6.19 1.36
CA GLN A 41 0.37 -6.57 2.59
C GLN A 41 1.75 -5.90 2.71
N SER A 42 2.54 -5.91 1.65
CA SER A 42 3.84 -5.23 1.62
C SER A 42 3.71 -3.73 1.86
N ALA A 43 2.75 -3.07 1.21
CA ALA A 43 2.49 -1.64 1.41
C ALA A 43 2.11 -1.35 2.86
N MET A 44 1.19 -2.10 3.45
CA MET A 44 0.78 -1.87 4.85
C MET A 44 1.91 -2.10 5.85
N LEU A 45 2.88 -2.97 5.54
CA LEU A 45 4.02 -3.29 6.39
C LEU A 45 5.27 -2.43 6.14
N GLY A 46 5.25 -1.52 5.16
CA GLY A 46 6.44 -0.74 4.77
C GLY A 46 7.54 -1.58 4.11
N ASN A 47 7.16 -2.61 3.36
CA ASN A 47 8.07 -3.44 2.57
C ASN A 47 8.04 -3.06 1.08
N LEU A 48 9.03 -3.52 0.32
CA LEU A 48 9.01 -3.41 -1.14
C LEU A 48 7.76 -4.09 -1.69
N ILE A 49 6.99 -3.36 -2.50
CA ILE A 49 5.79 -3.90 -3.17
C ILE A 49 6.15 -4.79 -4.37
N MET A 50 7.38 -4.66 -4.88
CA MET A 50 7.92 -5.48 -5.94
C MET A 50 9.37 -5.85 -5.62
N SER A 51 9.69 -7.14 -5.69
CA SER A 51 11.06 -7.63 -5.50
C SER A 51 12.01 -7.04 -6.54
N LYS A 52 13.27 -6.81 -6.14
CA LYS A 52 14.30 -6.31 -7.05
C LYS A 52 14.58 -7.33 -8.17
N GLY A 53 14.41 -6.91 -9.41
CA GLY A 53 14.80 -7.63 -10.61
C GLY A 53 16.27 -7.44 -11.00
N PRO A 54 16.73 -8.15 -12.03
CA PRO A 54 18.10 -8.04 -12.54
C PRO A 54 18.35 -6.73 -13.32
N THR A 55 17.31 -6.16 -13.93
CA THR A 55 17.37 -4.92 -14.72
C THR A 55 17.08 -3.66 -13.91
N ASP A 56 16.76 -3.80 -12.62
CA ASP A 56 16.44 -2.67 -11.77
C ASP A 56 17.70 -1.93 -11.36
N GLU A 57 17.61 -0.60 -11.31
CA GLU A 57 18.74 0.28 -11.04
C GLU A 57 18.73 0.75 -9.58
N ILE A 58 19.91 0.77 -8.96
CA ILE A 58 20.10 1.40 -7.65
C ILE A 58 21.00 2.62 -7.82
N ASN A 59 20.48 3.79 -7.48
CA ASN A 59 21.29 4.99 -7.32
C ASN A 59 21.60 5.19 -5.84
N VAL A 60 22.86 5.40 -5.51
CA VAL A 60 23.27 5.75 -4.15
C VAL A 60 23.22 7.27 -4.03
N GLU A 61 22.38 7.75 -3.11
CA GLU A 61 22.27 9.15 -2.74
C GLU A 61 22.90 9.37 -1.35
N GLU A 62 22.86 10.60 -0.84
CA GLU A 62 23.42 10.95 0.47
C GLU A 62 22.74 10.16 1.58
N LYS A 63 21.42 10.32 1.73
CA LYS A 63 20.59 9.68 2.76
C LYS A 63 19.99 8.33 2.33
N TYR A 64 19.78 8.13 1.02
CA TYR A 64 18.98 7.03 0.50
C TYR A 64 19.75 6.14 -0.50
N ASN A 65 19.44 4.86 -0.51
CA ASN A 65 19.59 4.02 -1.69
C ASN A 65 18.27 4.08 -2.45
N ARG A 66 18.27 4.72 -3.61
CA ARG A 66 17.10 4.83 -4.47
C ARG A 66 17.05 3.64 -5.43
N LEU A 67 16.06 2.78 -5.27
CA LEU A 67 15.79 1.65 -6.16
C LEU A 67 14.72 2.05 -7.18
N ASN A 68 15.09 2.13 -8.45
CA ASN A 68 14.19 2.36 -9.57
C ASN A 68 13.86 1.03 -10.25
N GLN A 69 12.57 0.79 -10.45
CA GLN A 69 12.07 -0.42 -11.07
C GLN A 69 10.99 -0.06 -12.09
N LYS A 70 10.68 -0.99 -13.00
CA LYS A 70 9.68 -0.78 -14.03
C LYS A 70 8.78 -1.99 -14.22
N GLN A 71 7.48 -1.76 -14.34
CA GLN A 71 6.50 -2.78 -14.70
C GLN A 71 5.54 -2.22 -15.76
N GLY A 72 5.72 -2.62 -17.02
CA GLY A 72 4.94 -2.06 -18.12
C GLY A 72 5.17 -0.56 -18.28
N SER A 73 4.11 0.24 -18.18
CA SER A 73 4.14 1.71 -18.20
C SER A 73 4.35 2.35 -16.82
N ILE A 74 4.42 1.55 -15.75
CA ILE A 74 4.61 2.04 -14.37
C ILE A 74 6.10 2.11 -14.05
N ASN A 75 6.57 3.29 -13.65
CA ASN A 75 7.87 3.46 -13.00
C ASN A 75 7.66 3.45 -11.48
N ILE A 76 8.50 2.70 -10.77
CA ILE A 76 8.44 2.54 -9.32
C ILE A 76 9.76 3.05 -8.74
N ARG A 77 9.67 4.06 -7.87
CA ARG A 77 10.79 4.63 -7.14
C ARG A 77 10.65 4.27 -5.67
N ASN A 78 11.67 3.63 -5.11
CA ASN A 78 11.74 3.27 -3.71
C ASN A 78 12.90 4.02 -3.04
N LEU A 79 12.66 4.70 -1.92
CA LEU A 79 13.71 5.34 -1.13
C LEU A 79 13.98 4.54 0.14
N ILE A 80 15.15 3.91 0.20
CA ILE A 80 15.58 3.08 1.31
C ILE A 80 16.64 3.84 2.10
N ASN A 81 16.35 4.17 3.36
CA ASN A 81 17.27 4.89 4.22
C ASN A 81 18.56 4.07 4.45
N LYS A 82 19.72 4.70 4.26
CA LYS A 82 21.02 4.00 4.34
C LYS A 82 21.41 3.59 5.75
N GLU A 83 20.95 4.31 6.76
CA GLU A 83 21.24 4.04 8.17
C GLU A 83 20.27 2.99 8.72
N SER A 84 18.96 3.26 8.66
CA SER A 84 17.95 2.37 9.23
C SER A 84 17.66 1.13 8.37
N LYS A 85 18.09 1.14 7.11
CA LYS A 85 17.74 0.13 6.08
C LYS A 85 16.24 -0.01 5.84
N LYS A 86 15.43 0.96 6.29
CA LYS A 86 13.98 0.96 6.12
C LYS A 86 13.57 1.64 4.82
N LEU A 87 12.51 1.14 4.22
CA LEU A 87 11.83 1.77 3.11
C LEU A 87 11.01 2.94 3.67
N GLU A 88 11.36 4.17 3.32
CA GLU A 88 10.65 5.37 3.79
C GLU A 88 9.63 5.87 2.77
N LEU A 89 9.83 5.59 1.48
CA LEU A 89 8.94 6.05 0.42
C LEU A 89 8.87 5.06 -0.75
N VAL A 90 7.67 4.90 -1.30
CA VAL A 90 7.41 4.24 -2.58
C VAL A 90 6.55 5.16 -3.44
N GLU A 91 6.98 5.44 -4.66
CA GLU A 91 6.21 6.19 -5.65
C GLU A 91 6.04 5.35 -6.91
N LEU A 92 4.79 5.18 -7.33
CA LEU A 92 4.41 4.58 -8.59
C LEU A 92 3.88 5.69 -9.48
N SER A 93 4.43 5.79 -10.68
CA SER A 93 4.00 6.78 -11.68
C SER A 93 3.69 6.08 -13.00
N GLU A 94 2.46 6.28 -13.49
CA GLU A 94 2.03 5.77 -14.78
C GLU A 94 2.30 6.81 -15.87
N THR A 95 3.16 6.48 -16.82
CA THR A 95 3.58 7.43 -17.87
C THR A 95 2.47 7.77 -18.87
N SER A 96 1.54 6.84 -19.13
CA SER A 96 0.44 7.01 -20.09
C SER A 96 -0.66 7.93 -19.60
N THR A 97 -1.04 7.82 -18.33
CA THR A 97 -2.18 8.56 -17.76
C THR A 97 -1.73 9.75 -16.91
N GLY A 98 -0.51 9.69 -16.36
CA GLY A 98 -0.05 10.59 -15.31
C GLY A 98 -0.63 10.24 -13.93
N ASN A 99 -1.22 9.06 -13.76
CA ASN A 99 -1.64 8.58 -12.45
C ASN A 99 -0.42 8.37 -11.56
N MET A 100 -0.57 8.68 -10.27
CA MET A 100 0.48 8.54 -9.28
C MET A 100 -0.07 7.93 -7.99
N ILE A 101 0.71 7.03 -7.40
CA ILE A 101 0.51 6.53 -6.05
C ILE A 101 1.80 6.82 -5.29
N ARG A 102 1.70 7.48 -4.15
CA ARG A 102 2.81 7.72 -3.24
C ARG A 102 2.50 7.14 -1.87
N LEU A 103 3.45 6.42 -1.31
CA LEU A 103 3.39 5.77 0.00
C LEU A 103 4.55 6.32 0.82
N ASP A 104 4.27 7.06 1.90
CA ASP A 104 5.27 7.56 2.84
C ASP A 104 5.13 6.81 4.17
N TYR A 105 6.24 6.29 4.68
CA TYR A 105 6.32 5.59 5.97
C TYR A 105 7.13 6.42 6.97
N SER A 106 6.62 6.53 8.18
CA SER A 106 7.24 7.31 9.25
C SER A 106 6.95 6.69 10.62
N ASP A 107 7.50 7.31 11.66
CA ASP A 107 7.37 6.84 13.04
C ASP A 107 7.86 5.39 13.20
N PHE A 108 9.11 5.16 12.80
CA PHE A 108 9.72 3.83 12.93
C PHE A 108 10.06 3.55 14.38
N GLN A 109 9.37 2.57 14.98
CA GLN A 109 9.58 2.15 16.36
C GLN A 109 10.05 0.70 16.43
N PRO A 110 10.79 0.31 17.49
CA PRO A 110 11.18 -1.08 17.71
C PRO A 110 9.97 -1.98 17.97
N VAL A 111 9.89 -3.10 17.27
CA VAL A 111 8.95 -4.20 17.49
C VAL A 111 9.77 -5.49 17.49
N GLY A 112 10.09 -5.98 18.69
CA GLY A 112 11.09 -7.04 18.85
C GLY A 112 12.49 -6.55 18.46
N ASP A 113 13.13 -7.26 17.53
CA ASP A 113 14.46 -6.96 16.99
C ASP A 113 14.44 -6.11 15.71
N LYS A 114 13.25 -5.66 15.26
CA LYS A 114 13.07 -4.95 14.00
C LYS A 114 12.44 -3.58 14.23
N LEU A 115 12.78 -2.61 13.37
CA LEU A 115 12.03 -1.36 13.26
C LEU A 115 10.81 -1.55 12.36
N PHE A 116 9.65 -1.05 12.79
CA PHE A 116 8.38 -1.11 12.08
C PHE A 116 7.78 0.30 11.96
N PRO A 117 7.22 0.71 10.80
CA PRO A 117 6.58 2.01 10.68
C PRO A 117 5.22 2.03 11.37
N PHE A 118 5.04 2.91 12.35
CA PHE A 118 3.75 3.09 13.03
C PHE A 118 2.82 4.04 12.28
N LYS A 119 3.31 4.75 11.27
CA LYS A 119 2.52 5.67 10.45
C LYS A 119 2.80 5.48 8.97
N GLY A 120 1.73 5.41 8.18
CA GLY A 120 1.78 5.45 6.73
C GLY A 120 0.80 6.46 6.13
N VAL A 121 1.23 7.12 5.06
CA VAL A 121 0.40 8.03 4.27
C VAL A 121 0.38 7.54 2.83
N ILE A 122 -0.81 7.37 2.28
CA ILE A 122 -1.04 7.01 0.87
C ILE A 122 -1.64 8.21 0.18
N GLU A 123 -0.96 8.73 -0.84
CA GLU A 123 -1.47 9.77 -1.72
C GLU A 123 -1.76 9.15 -3.09
N LEU A 124 -2.99 9.32 -3.54
CA LEU A 124 -3.48 8.83 -4.82
C LEU A 124 -3.84 10.03 -5.68
N LEU A 125 -3.23 10.14 -6.85
CA LEU A 125 -3.60 11.10 -7.88
C LEU A 125 -3.99 10.30 -9.12
N TYR A 126 -5.25 10.37 -9.53
CA TYR A 126 -5.71 9.66 -10.71
C TYR A 126 -6.68 10.49 -11.54
N LYS A 127 -6.61 10.33 -12.86
CA LYS A 127 -7.49 11.02 -13.80
C LYS A 127 -8.75 10.20 -14.05
N THR A 128 -9.88 10.88 -14.03
CA THR A 128 -11.20 10.33 -14.40
C THR A 128 -11.80 11.15 -15.53
N GLN A 129 -12.89 10.66 -16.12
CA GLN A 129 -13.68 11.45 -17.09
C GLN A 129 -14.19 12.78 -16.50
N LYS A 130 -14.32 12.88 -15.17
CA LYS A 130 -14.82 14.06 -14.46
C LYS A 130 -13.70 15.00 -13.98
N GLY A 131 -12.43 14.68 -14.26
CA GLY A 131 -11.26 15.45 -13.83
C GLY A 131 -10.29 14.65 -12.97
N VAL A 132 -9.30 15.36 -12.41
CA VAL A 132 -8.28 14.79 -11.53
C VAL A 132 -8.88 14.58 -10.14
N VAL A 133 -8.68 13.39 -9.58
CA VAL A 133 -9.05 13.07 -8.20
C VAL A 133 -7.79 12.87 -7.38
N ASN A 134 -7.72 13.58 -6.26
CA ASN A 134 -6.67 13.46 -5.27
C ASN A 134 -7.28 12.91 -3.98
N ASN A 135 -6.76 11.77 -3.51
CA ASN A 135 -7.18 11.18 -2.24
C ASN A 135 -5.96 10.93 -1.36
N THR A 136 -6.11 11.21 -0.07
CA THR A 136 -5.10 10.91 0.94
C THR A 136 -5.69 9.94 1.96
N ILE A 137 -4.99 8.85 2.22
CA ILE A 137 -5.33 7.86 3.23
C ILE A 137 -4.20 7.86 4.25
N VAL A 138 -4.52 8.10 5.51
CA VAL A 138 -3.57 8.01 6.63
C VAL A 138 -3.92 6.78 7.45
N PHE A 139 -2.93 5.94 7.73
CA PHE A 139 -3.07 4.84 8.68
C PHE A 139 -2.00 4.93 9.75
N GLU A 140 -2.43 4.72 10.99
CA GLU A 140 -1.58 4.77 12.18
C GLU A 140 -1.85 3.51 13.01
N TYR A 141 -0.77 2.81 13.39
CA TYR A 141 -0.84 1.63 14.22
C TYR A 141 -0.76 2.03 15.68
N SER A 142 -1.72 1.61 16.50
CA SER A 142 -1.66 1.82 17.95
C SER A 142 -0.82 0.77 18.67
N LYS A 143 -0.63 -0.40 18.04
CA LYS A 143 0.13 -1.54 18.58
C LYS A 143 0.60 -2.44 17.45
N ALA A 144 1.83 -2.92 17.53
CA ALA A 144 2.40 -3.92 16.64
C ALA A 144 3.15 -4.98 17.46
N GLU A 145 2.96 -6.25 17.11
CA GLU A 145 3.59 -7.40 17.78
C GLU A 145 4.00 -8.44 16.73
N VAL A 146 5.15 -9.08 16.94
CA VAL A 146 5.53 -10.27 16.15
C VAL A 146 4.85 -11.47 16.80
N GLY A 147 3.75 -11.92 16.20
CA GLY A 147 3.01 -13.09 16.68
C GLY A 147 3.71 -14.40 16.34
N ASP A 148 3.72 -15.31 17.31
CA ASP A 148 4.10 -16.72 17.21
C ASP A 148 2.88 -17.66 17.17
N LYS A 149 1.66 -17.09 17.22
CA LYS A 149 0.39 -17.80 17.25
C LYS A 149 -0.55 -17.31 16.15
N GLU A 150 -1.35 -18.23 15.64
CA GLU A 150 -2.39 -17.92 14.67
C GLU A 150 -3.47 -17.03 15.32
N LEU A 151 -3.61 -15.80 14.82
CA LEU A 151 -4.61 -14.86 15.28
C LEU A 151 -5.94 -15.11 14.56
N ARG A 152 -7.04 -15.13 15.30
CA ARG A 152 -8.39 -15.13 14.74
C ARG A 152 -8.94 -13.71 14.80
N PHE A 153 -9.24 -13.16 13.63
CA PHE A 153 -9.88 -11.85 13.50
C PHE A 153 -11.36 -12.04 13.13
N PRO A 154 -12.29 -12.05 14.10
CA PRO A 154 -13.71 -12.17 13.79
C PRO A 154 -14.17 -10.95 12.99
N PHE A 155 -14.48 -11.16 11.71
CA PHE A 155 -15.05 -10.14 10.83
C PHE A 155 -16.46 -10.58 10.40
N ASN A 156 -17.48 -9.84 10.83
CA ASN A 156 -18.87 -10.12 10.48
C ASN A 156 -19.53 -8.84 9.93
N ILE A 157 -20.22 -8.98 8.80
CA ILE A 157 -20.99 -7.91 8.17
C ILE A 157 -22.45 -8.10 8.61
N PRO A 158 -23.07 -7.15 9.32
CA PRO A 158 -24.45 -7.32 9.77
C PRO A 158 -25.41 -7.46 8.58
N LYS A 159 -26.39 -8.37 8.67
CA LYS A 159 -27.35 -8.66 7.58
C LYS A 159 -28.13 -7.45 7.03
N ARG A 160 -28.19 -6.36 7.81
CA ARG A 160 -28.89 -5.11 7.47
C ARG A 160 -28.06 -4.14 6.63
N TYR A 161 -26.86 -4.52 6.22
CA TYR A 161 -25.97 -3.66 5.44
C TYR A 161 -26.15 -3.95 3.96
N ASP A 162 -26.17 -2.88 3.17
CA ASP A 162 -26.33 -2.97 1.72
C ASP A 162 -24.97 -3.08 1.04
N ARG A 163 -24.88 -3.99 0.06
CA ARG A 163 -23.70 -4.10 -0.80
C ARG A 163 -23.75 -3.01 -1.86
N ARG A 164 -22.63 -2.30 -2.02
CA ARG A 164 -22.42 -1.35 -3.11
C ARG A 164 -21.36 -1.85 -4.08
#